data_AF-A0A847WTC4-F1
#
_entry.id   AF-A0A847WTC4-F1
#
_cell.length_a   1.000
_cell.length_b   1.000
_cell.length_c   1.000
_cell.angle_alpha   90.00
_cell.angle_beta   90.00
_cell.angle_gamma   90.00
#
_symmetry.space_group_name_H-M   'P 1'
#
loop_
_entity.id
_entity.type
_entity.pdbx_description
1 polymer ?
#
loop_
_entity_poly.entity_id
_entity_poly.type
_entity_poly.pdbx_seq_one_letter_code
_entity_poly.pdbx_strand_id
1 'polypeptide(L)' 'MNQIFKAYRLNKDDQEVTRGVQQITELDLPEGEVLIKVHYSSVNYKDAMANMTESPIIKTYPAI' A
#
# COMPACT_ATOMS: atom_id res chain seq x y z
N MET A 1 -18.52 -4.29 2.57
CA MET A 1 -18.69 -4.93 3.90
C MET A 1 -17.46 -4.55 4.72
N ASN A 2 -17.53 -4.37 6.05
CA ASN A 2 -16.36 -3.95 6.85
C ASN A 2 -15.37 -5.11 7.12
N GLN A 3 -14.90 -5.79 6.08
CA GLN A 3 -13.87 -6.81 6.25
C GLN A 3 -12.51 -6.15 6.48
N ILE A 4 -11.89 -6.48 7.61
CA ILE A 4 -10.53 -6.04 7.94
C ILE A 4 -9.55 -7.07 7.35
N PHE A 5 -8.53 -6.61 6.63
CA PHE A 5 -7.48 -7.45 6.08
C PHE A 5 -6.11 -6.79 6.21
N LYS A 6 -5.04 -7.59 6.02
CA LYS A 6 -3.67 -7.11 6.09
C LYS A 6 -3.21 -6.59 4.73
N ALA A 7 -2.56 -5.44 4.73
CA ALA A 7 -1.92 -4.86 3.56
C ALA A 7 -0.54 -4.30 3.94
N TYR A 8 0.45 -4.43 3.06
CA TYR A 8 1.69 -3.69 3.21
C TYR A 8 1.45 -2.27 2.67
N ARG A 9 1.47 -1.26 3.54
CA ARG A 9 1.06 0.09 3.19
C ARG A 9 2.19 1.08 3.46
N LEU A 10 2.42 1.97 2.51
CA LEU A 10 3.24 3.15 2.67
C LEU A 10 2.33 4.34 2.96
N ASN A 11 2.61 5.04 4.05
CA ASN A 11 1.97 6.30 4.40
C ASN A 11 3.01 7.41 4.43
N LYS A 12 2.55 8.64 4.25
CA LYS A 12 3.37 9.84 4.43
C LYS A 12 2.59 10.78 5.32
N ASP A 13 3.18 11.14 6.45
CA ASP A 13 2.68 12.19 7.33
C ASP A 13 3.78 13.23 7.49
N ASP A 14 3.44 14.51 7.30
CA ASP A 14 4.39 15.61 7.15
C ASP A 14 5.61 15.27 6.25
N GLN A 15 6.74 14.93 6.87
CA GLN A 15 8.03 14.63 6.23
C GLN A 15 8.47 13.17 6.40
N GLU A 16 7.74 12.35 7.16
CA GLU A 16 8.11 10.96 7.42
C GLU A 16 7.26 9.98 6.62
N VAL A 17 7.95 9.07 5.94
CA VAL A 17 7.33 7.93 5.27
C VAL A 17 7.32 6.75 6.21
N THR A 18 6.13 6.29 6.62
CA THR A 18 5.97 5.07 7.40
C THR A 18 5.58 3.92 6.47
N ARG A 19 6.11 2.72 6.74
CA ARG A 19 5.89 1.53 5.91
C ARG A 19 5.77 0.28 6.77
N GLY A 20 4.87 -0.62 6.37
CA GLY A 20 4.72 -1.90 7.05
C GLY A 20 3.37 -2.55 6.81
N VAL A 21 3.20 -3.75 7.38
CA VAL A 21 1.93 -4.46 7.33
C VAL A 21 0.95 -3.83 8.32
N GLN A 22 -0.18 -3.36 7.80
CA GLN A 22 -1.25 -2.71 8.54
C GLN A 22 -2.57 -3.45 8.34
N GLN A 23 -3.49 -3.34 9.30
CA GLN A 23 -4.87 -3.77 9.12
C GLN A 23 -5.66 -2.63 8.50
N ILE A 24 -6.32 -2.90 7.38
CA ILE A 24 -7.14 -1.93 6.64
C ILE A 24 -8.50 -2.54 6.29
N THR A 25 -9.42 -1.70 5.86
CA THR A 25 -10.77 -2.08 5.42
C THR A 25 -10.94 -1.87 3.92
N GLU A 26 -12.05 -2.38 3.37
CA GLU A 26 -12.46 -2.08 1.99
C GLU A 26 -12.60 -0.57 1.72
N LEU A 27 -12.90 0.24 2.75
CA LEU A 27 -13.03 1.70 2.64
C LEU A 27 -11.68 2.43 2.47
N ASP A 28 -10.57 1.75 2.78
CA ASP A 28 -9.22 2.28 2.60
C ASP A 28 -8.69 2.04 1.18
N LEU A 29 -9.39 1.22 0.37
CA LEU A 29 -8.99 0.93 -1.00
C LEU A 29 -9.38 2.09 -1.92
N PRO A 30 -8.58 2.35 -2.99
CA PRO A 30 -8.97 3.32 -4.01
C PRO A 30 -10.26 2.86 -4.71
N GLU A 31 -11.01 3.82 -5.25
CA GLU A 31 -12.18 3.52 -6.08
C GLU A 31 -11.79 2.68 -7.30
N GLY A 32 -12.64 1.71 -7.63
CA GLY A 32 -12.43 0.81 -8.76
C GLY A 32 -13.65 -0.07 -9.02
N GLU A 33 -13.65 -0.74 -10.16
CA GLU A 33 -14.80 -1.53 -10.63
C GLU A 33 -14.78 -2.98 -10.11
N VAL A 34 -13.60 -3.46 -9.69
CA VAL A 34 -13.37 -4.86 -9.31
C VAL A 34 -12.62 -4.94 -7.99
N LEU A 35 -13.15 -5.76 -7.07
CA LEU A 35 -12.48 -6.10 -5.82
C LEU A 35 -11.91 -7.52 -5.90
N ILE A 36 -10.62 -7.67 -5.64
CA ILE A 36 -9.91 -8.95 -5.72
C ILE A 36 -9.38 -9.35 -4.35
N LYS A 37 -9.70 -10.57 -3.92
CA LYS A 37 -9.07 -11.19 -2.74
C LYS A 37 -7.76 -11.86 -3.17
N VAL A 38 -6.64 -11.19 -2.92
CA VAL A 38 -5.30 -11.68 -3.29
C VAL A 38 -4.87 -12.82 -2.36
N HIS A 39 -4.43 -13.94 -2.94
CA HIS A 39 -3.86 -15.08 -2.19
C HIS A 39 -2.33 -15.10 -2.24
N TYR A 40 -1.74 -14.63 -3.33
CA TYR A 40 -0.29 -14.64 -3.56
C TYR A 40 0.14 -13.33 -4.22
N SER A 41 1.31 -12.84 -3.83
CA SER A 41 1.98 -11.71 -4.45
C SER A 41 3.47 -12.03 -4.60
N SER A 42 4.16 -11.23 -5.41
CA SER A 42 5.60 -11.35 -5.64
C SER A 42 6.33 -10.11 -5.10
N VAL A 43 7.62 -10.25 -4.85
CA VAL A 43 8.50 -9.12 -4.53
C VAL A 43 9.43 -8.91 -5.71
N ASN A 44 9.46 -7.69 -6.22
CA ASN A 44 10.21 -7.24 -7.37
C ASN A 44 11.19 -6.14 -6.96
N TYR A 45 12.17 -5.86 -7.82
CA TYR A 45 13.13 -4.79 -7.58
C TYR A 45 12.47 -3.41 -7.42
N LYS A 46 11.38 -3.17 -8.16
CA LYS A 46 10.59 -1.93 -8.04
C LYS A 46 9.97 -1.76 -6.65
N ASP A 47 9.69 -2.84 -5.93
CA ASP A 47 9.12 -2.76 -4.59
C ASP A 47 10.19 -2.25 -3.60
N ALA A 48 11.45 -2.63 -3.78
CA ALA A 48 12.56 -2.06 -3.03
C ALA A 48 12.75 -0.56 -3.35
N MET A 49 12.68 -0.18 -4.63
CA MET A 49 12.74 1.23 -5.04
C MET A 49 11.57 2.05 -4.48
N ALA A 50 10.36 1.47 -4.45
CA ALA A 50 9.19 2.11 -3.90
C ALA A 50 9.32 2.44 -2.41
N ASN A 51 10.08 1.62 -1.66
CA ASN A 51 10.29 1.73 -0.21
C ASN A 51 11.44 2.66 0.20
N MET A 52 12.18 3.24 -0.74
CA MET A 52 13.23 4.23 -0.44
C MET A 52 12.62 5.54 0.09
N THR A 53 13.35 6.27 0.94
CA THR A 53 12.91 7.57 1.49
C THR A 53 12.60 8.58 0.39
N GLU A 54 13.43 8.64 -0.65
CA GLU A 54 13.19 9.39 -1.87
C GLU A 54 12.79 8.42 -2.99
N SER A 55 11.60 7.86 -2.87
CA SER A 55 11.07 6.89 -3.84
C SER A 55 10.92 7.52 -5.23
N PRO A 56 11.58 6.99 -6.28
CA PRO A 56 11.42 7.49 -7.64
C PRO A 56 10.14 6.97 -8.32
N ILE A 57 9.39 6.06 -7.67
CA ILE A 57 8.21 5.37 -8.23
C ILE A 57 6.92 5.86 -7.59
N ILE A 58 6.89 6.07 -6.27
CA ILE A 58 5.68 6.46 -5.55
C ILE A 58 5.39 7.95 -5.77
N LYS A 59 4.21 8.24 -6.34
CA LYS A 59 3.75 9.61 -6.61
C LYS A 59 2.67 10.09 -5.65
N THR A 60 1.92 9.16 -5.07
CA THR A 60 0.76 9.42 -4.21
C THR A 60 0.80 8.53 -2.99
N TYR A 61 0.39 9.08 -1.85
CA TYR A 61 0.20 8.36 -0.60
C TYR A 61 -1.28 8.47 -0.18
N PRO A 62 -1.85 7.47 0.50
CA PRO A 62 -1.24 6.17 0.82
C PRO A 62 -1.06 5.28 -0.42
N ALA A 63 -0.11 4.35 -0.36
CA ALA A 63 0.11 3.33 -1.39
C ALA A 63 0.10 1.92 -0.76
N ILE A 64 -0.55 0.96 -1.43
CA ILE A 64 -0.68 -0.45 -1.03
C ILE A 64 -0.08 -1.35 -2.11
#